data_AF-A0A5J5CFU4-F1
#
_entry.id   AF-A0A5J5CFU4-F1
#
_cell.length_a   1.000
_cell.length_b   1.000
_cell.length_c   1.000
_cell.angle_alpha   90.00
_cell.angle_beta   90.00
_cell.angle_gamma   90.00
#
_symmetry.space_group_name_H-M   'P 1'
#
loop_
_entity.id
_entity.type
_entity.pdbx_description
1 polymer ?
#
loop_
_entity_poly.entity_id
_entity_poly.type
_entity_poly.pdbx_seq_one_letter_code
_entity_poly.pdbx_strand_id
1 'polypeptide(L)'
;MATKLPEAPEHPVKLGGQSKPVDATKDIQKICDQVKGQVEVKTKKKYVKFTAVNYTSQSTNPPKLRIKVHTGGVNYIHLLVTKAFRNGKDEIELLGQQENRTKNDILV
;
A
#
# COMPACT_ATOMS: atom_id res chain seq x y z
N MET A 1 0.49 22.37 -7.26
CA MET A 1 0.78 21.93 -5.88
C MET A 1 1.03 20.43 -5.93
N ALA A 2 2.28 19.99 -5.81
CA ALA A 2 2.62 18.57 -5.82
C ALA A 2 2.21 17.97 -4.47
N THR A 3 1.32 16.98 -4.46
CA THR A 3 0.98 16.24 -3.25
C THR A 3 2.22 15.45 -2.85
N LYS A 4 3.01 16.01 -1.92
CA LYS A 4 4.20 15.38 -1.33
C LYS A 4 3.81 13.96 -0.91
N LEU A 5 4.55 12.96 -1.39
CA LEU A 5 4.43 11.57 -0.93
C LEU A 5 4.39 11.59 0.61
N PRO A 6 3.53 10.81 1.30
CA PRO A 6 3.56 10.72 2.75
C PRO A 6 5.01 10.46 3.15
N GLU A 7 5.58 11.42 3.87
CA GLU A 7 6.96 11.40 4.31
C GLU A 7 7.15 10.11 5.11
N ALA A 8 7.93 9.18 4.57
CA ALA A 8 8.23 7.95 5.27
C ALA A 8 8.93 8.33 6.59
N PRO A 9 8.64 7.63 7.71
CA PRO A 9 9.24 7.96 8.99
C PRO A 9 10.76 8.03 8.86
N GLU A 10 11.31 9.21 9.15
CA GLU A 10 12.68 9.63 8.87
C GLU A 10 13.68 8.81 9.69
N HIS A 11 14.11 7.69 9.15
CA HIS A 11 15.29 6.97 9.60
C HIS A 11 16.08 6.57 8.35
N PRO A 12 17.42 6.55 8.36
CA PRO A 12 18.21 6.17 7.19
C PRO A 12 17.96 4.69 6.85
N VAL A 13 16.94 4.45 6.05
CA VAL A 13 16.61 3.14 5.51
C VAL A 13 17.65 2.88 4.42
N LYS A 14 18.62 2.00 4.71
CA LYS A 14 19.57 1.47 3.71
C LYS A 14 18.80 1.05 2.45
N LEU A 15 19.40 1.14 1.25
CA LEU A 15 18.75 0.69 0.01
C LEU A 15 18.23 -0.75 0.19
N GLY A 16 16.93 -0.98 -0.04
CA GLY A 16 16.26 -2.26 0.21
C GLY A 16 15.77 -2.49 1.66
N GLY A 17 16.06 -1.58 2.58
CA GLY A 17 15.52 -1.59 3.93
C GLY A 17 14.02 -1.29 3.94
N GLN A 18 13.32 -1.86 4.90
CA GLN A 18 11.88 -1.70 5.11
C GLN A 18 11.64 -0.93 6.41
N SER A 19 10.78 0.09 6.38
CA SER A 19 10.40 0.83 7.59
C SER A 19 9.51 0.00 8.50
N LYS A 20 9.42 0.37 9.78
CA LYS A 20 8.43 -0.23 10.69
C LYS A 20 7.01 0.08 10.17
N PRO A 21 6.04 -0.83 10.36
CA PRO A 21 4.64 -0.53 10.06
C PRO A 21 4.18 0.71 10.83
N VAL A 22 3.52 1.63 10.13
CA VAL A 22 2.88 2.82 10.69
C VAL A 22 1.43 2.89 10.21
N ASP A 23 0.60 3.64 10.93
CA ASP A 23 -0.82 3.77 10.60
C ASP A 23 -1.05 4.38 9.21
N ALA A 24 -2.06 3.87 8.50
CA ALA A 24 -2.39 4.35 7.18
C ALA A 24 -2.93 5.79 7.24
N THR A 25 -2.36 6.66 6.40
CA THR A 25 -2.85 8.04 6.22
C THR A 25 -3.93 8.10 5.14
N LYS A 26 -4.58 9.26 5.01
CA LYS A 26 -5.57 9.51 3.94
C LYS A 26 -4.98 9.33 2.54
N ASP A 27 -3.68 9.61 2.34
CA ASP A 27 -3.02 9.40 1.05
C ASP A 27 -2.87 7.90 0.73
N ILE A 28 -2.49 7.10 1.73
CA ILE A 28 -2.40 5.64 1.60
C ILE A 28 -3.77 5.03 1.28
N GLN A 29 -4.84 5.51 1.93
CA GLN A 29 -6.20 5.10 1.59
C GLN A 29 -6.54 5.43 0.12
N LYS A 30 -6.22 6.64 -0.35
CA LYS A 30 -6.45 7.05 -1.73
C LYS A 30 -5.66 6.20 -2.74
N ILE A 31 -4.46 5.76 -2.39
CA ILE A 31 -3.68 4.80 -3.18
C ILE A 31 -4.42 3.47 -3.26
N CYS A 32 -4.90 2.94 -2.13
CA CYS A 32 -5.70 1.71 -2.09
C CYS A 32 -6.95 1.82 -2.96
N ASP A 33 -7.69 2.92 -2.88
CA ASP A 33 -8.92 3.14 -3.65
C ASP A 33 -8.64 3.15 -5.17
N GLN A 34 -7.52 3.73 -5.60
CA GLN A 34 -7.10 3.74 -7.01
C GLN A 34 -6.75 2.35 -7.53
N VAL A 35 -6.08 1.51 -6.73
CA VAL A 35 -5.73 0.14 -7.14
C VAL A 35 -6.83 -0.88 -6.87
N LYS A 36 -7.90 -0.53 -6.13
CA LYS A 36 -8.97 -1.45 -5.73
C LYS A 36 -9.55 -2.21 -6.91
N GLY A 37 -9.82 -1.55 -8.03
CA GLY A 37 -10.32 -2.20 -9.24
C GLY A 37 -9.37 -3.27 -9.78
N GLN A 38 -8.05 -3.00 -9.77
CA GLN A 38 -7.04 -3.97 -10.17
C GLN A 38 -6.98 -5.16 -9.22
N VAL A 39 -7.08 -4.90 -7.91
CA VAL A 39 -7.12 -5.94 -6.87
C VAL A 39 -8.33 -6.85 -7.08
N GLU A 40 -9.53 -6.28 -7.25
CA GLU A 40 -10.77 -7.04 -7.46
C GLU A 40 -10.72 -7.93 -8.71
N VAL A 41 -10.14 -7.43 -9.80
CA VAL A 41 -9.93 -8.21 -11.03
C VAL A 41 -8.93 -9.35 -10.79
N LYS A 42 -7.80 -9.07 -10.14
CA LYS A 42 -6.77 -10.10 -9.86
C LYS A 42 -7.26 -11.16 -8.86
N THR A 43 -8.01 -10.79 -7.83
CA THR A 43 -8.57 -11.75 -6.85
C THR A 43 -9.88 -12.38 -7.31
N LYS A 44 -10.49 -11.90 -8.40
CA LYS A 44 -11.86 -12.26 -8.84
C LYS A 44 -12.90 -12.12 -7.71
N LYS A 45 -12.74 -11.11 -6.85
CA LYS A 45 -13.60 -10.85 -5.68
C LYS A 45 -14.00 -9.39 -5.66
N LYS A 46 -15.19 -9.10 -5.13
CA LYS A 46 -15.66 -7.74 -4.85
C LYS A 46 -15.50 -7.43 -3.38
N TYR A 47 -14.88 -6.30 -3.06
CA TYR A 47 -14.63 -5.88 -1.69
C TYR A 47 -15.58 -4.75 -1.30
N VAL A 48 -16.56 -5.07 -0.44
CA VAL A 48 -17.49 -4.07 0.09
C VAL A 48 -16.74 -3.10 1.02
N LYS A 49 -15.86 -3.64 1.87
CA LYS A 49 -14.94 -2.85 2.71
C LYS A 49 -13.53 -2.93 2.14
N PHE A 50 -12.83 -1.79 2.10
CA PHE A 50 -11.46 -1.72 1.59
C PHE A 50 -10.69 -0.60 2.30
N THR A 51 -10.47 -0.78 3.60
CA THR A 51 -9.90 0.26 4.46
C THR A 51 -8.43 -0.02 4.74
N ALA A 52 -7.53 0.88 4.35
CA ALA A 52 -6.13 0.81 4.70
C ALA A 52 -5.97 0.98 6.21
N VAL A 53 -5.21 0.08 6.83
CA VAL A 53 -5.03 0.03 8.29
C VAL A 53 -3.64 0.52 8.65
N ASN A 54 -2.61 -0.09 8.08
CA ASN A 54 -1.21 0.23 8.34
C ASN A 54 -0.40 -0.02 7.08
N TYR A 55 0.75 0.64 6.94
CA TYR A 55 1.64 0.45 5.82
C TYR A 55 3.12 0.51 6.24
N THR A 56 3.97 0.04 5.34
CA THR A 56 5.42 0.13 5.44
C THR A 56 5.98 0.50 4.06
N SER A 57 7.13 1.18 4.06
CA SER A 57 7.79 1.67 2.87
C SER A 57 9.17 1.04 2.72
N GLN A 58 9.52 0.65 1.50
CA GLN A 58 10.86 0.23 1.15
C GLN A 58 11.57 1.34 0.38
N SER A 59 12.81 1.62 0.78
CA SER A 59 13.67 2.61 0.12
C SER A 59 14.21 2.01 -1.18
N THR A 60 13.42 2.10 -2.25
CA THR A 60 13.76 1.75 -3.63
C THR A 60 13.43 2.94 -4.55
N ASN A 61 13.89 2.92 -5.80
CA ASN A 61 13.52 3.93 -6.79
C ASN A 61 12.86 3.26 -8.01
N PRO A 62 11.53 3.38 -8.19
CA PRO A 62 10.56 4.08 -7.33
C PRO A 62 10.31 3.36 -5.98
N PRO A 63 9.80 4.06 -4.96
CA PRO A 63 9.55 3.48 -3.63
C PRO A 63 8.41 2.47 -3.67
N LYS A 64 8.56 1.37 -2.93
CA LYS A 64 7.53 0.35 -2.77
C LYS A 64 6.82 0.52 -1.44
N LEU A 65 5.50 0.51 -1.46
CA LEU A 65 4.64 0.54 -0.27
C LEU A 65 3.96 -0.81 -0.11
N ARG A 66 4.05 -1.37 1.09
CA ARG A 66 3.23 -2.51 1.50
C ARG A 66 2.13 -2.03 2.42
N ILE A 67 0.89 -2.29 2.06
CA ILE A 67 -0.27 -1.74 2.73
C ILE A 67 -1.16 -2.89 3.20
N LYS A 68 -1.47 -2.92 4.49
CA LYS A 68 -2.48 -3.82 5.07
C LYS A 68 -3.85 -3.18 4.90
N VAL A 69 -4.76 -3.88 4.22
CA VAL A 69 -6.12 -3.42 3.95
C VAL A 69 -7.12 -4.37 4.61
N HIS A 70 -8.02 -3.83 5.40
CA HIS A 70 -9.15 -4.56 5.98
C HIS A 70 -10.26 -4.69 4.92
N THR A 71 -10.61 -5.95 4.61
CA THR A 71 -11.62 -6.27 3.59
C THR A 71 -12.97 -6.65 4.18
N GLY A 72 -13.10 -6.66 5.51
CA GLY A 72 -14.33 -6.97 6.24
C GLY A 72 -14.18 -8.18 7.17
N GLY A 73 -14.94 -8.19 8.27
CA GLY A 73 -14.84 -9.25 9.29
C GLY A 73 -13.41 -9.38 9.82
N VAL A 74 -12.87 -10.59 9.76
CA VAL A 74 -11.48 -10.93 10.17
C VAL A 74 -10.48 -10.95 9.00
N ASN A 75 -10.92 -10.60 7.79
CA ASN A 75 -10.13 -10.74 6.57
C ASN A 75 -9.32 -9.48 6.25
N TYR A 76 -8.06 -9.69 5.89
CA TYR A 76 -7.13 -8.66 5.46
C TYR A 76 -6.44 -9.10 4.17
N ILE A 77 -6.04 -8.11 3.38
CA ILE A 77 -5.22 -8.28 2.20
C ILE A 77 -4.00 -7.37 2.33
N HIS A 78 -2.82 -7.89 2.01
CA HIS A 78 -1.61 -7.08 1.92
C HIS A 78 -1.38 -6.72 0.45
N LEU A 79 -1.26 -5.44 0.15
CA LEU A 79 -1.00 -4.93 -1.18
C LEU A 79 0.46 -4.49 -1.26
N LEU A 80 1.11 -4.77 -2.38
CA LEU A 80 2.39 -4.19 -2.75
C LEU A 80 2.15 -3.24 -3.92
N VAL A 81 2.37 -1.95 -3.68
CA VAL A 81 2.17 -0.89 -4.68
C VAL A 81 3.45 -0.08 -4.83
N THR A 82 3.65 0.47 -6.01
CA THR A 82 4.70 1.46 -6.27
C THR A 82 4.06 2.75 -6.75
N LYS A 83 4.68 3.88 -6.39
CA LYS A 83 4.27 5.21 -6.85
C LYS A 83 5.46 5.86 -7.55
N ALA A 84 5.31 6.11 -8.84
CA ALA A 84 6.28 6.82 -9.65
C ALA A 84 5.70 8.16 -10.11
N PHE A 85 6.54 9.19 -10.24
CA PHE A 85 6.12 10.45 -10.85
C PHE A 85 6.64 10.49 -12.29
N ARG A 86 5.73 10.40 -13.26
CA ARG A 86 6.06 10.39 -14.70
C ARG A 86 5.20 11.40 -15.42
N ASN A 87 5.82 12.17 -16.33
CA ASN A 87 5.13 13.13 -17.20
C ASN A 87 4.23 14.13 -16.42
N GLY A 88 4.64 14.55 -15.22
CA GLY A 88 3.88 15.50 -14.41
C GLY A 88 2.71 14.89 -13.62
N LYS A 89 2.56 13.56 -13.60
CA LYS A 89 1.47 12.85 -12.91
C LYS A 89 2.01 11.74 -12.00
N ASP A 90 1.27 11.48 -10.93
CA ASP A 90 1.49 10.31 -10.08
C ASP A 90 0.95 9.06 -10.78
N GLU A 91 1.83 8.11 -11.07
CA GLU A 91 1.52 6.79 -11.62
C GLU A 91 1.61 5.75 -10.50
N ILE A 92 0.47 5.13 -10.17
CA ILE A 92 0.35 4.12 -9.11
C ILE A 92 0.12 2.76 -9.75
N GLU A 93 0.97 1.81 -9.41
CA GLU A 93 0.90 0.45 -9.95
C GLU A 93 0.83 -0.60 -8.84
N LEU A 94 -0.07 -1.59 -9.01
CA LEU A 94 -0.18 -2.75 -8.13
C LEU A 94 0.80 -3.85 -8.57
N LEU A 95 1.92 -3.93 -7.87
CA LEU A 95 2.95 -4.94 -8.10
C LEU A 95 2.52 -6.33 -7.62
N GLY A 96 1.74 -6.41 -6.53
CA GLY A 96 1.33 -7.69 -5.97
C GLY A 96 0.28 -7.57 -4.88
N GLN A 97 -0.33 -8.70 -4.55
CA GLN A 97 -1.33 -8.81 -3.49
C GLN A 97 -1.20 -10.15 -2.77
N GLN A 98 -1.57 -10.18 -1.50
CA GLN A 98 -1.54 -11.39 -0.69
C GLN A 98 -2.83 -11.48 0.13
N GLU A 99 -3.66 -12.45 -0.22
CA GLU A 99 -4.96 -12.72 0.40
C GLU A 99 -4.84 -13.56 1.68
N ASN A 100 -5.96 -13.78 2.36
CA ASN A 100 -6.09 -14.63 3.56
C ASN A 100 -5.21 -14.21 4.73
N ARG A 101 -4.92 -12.91 4.84
CA ARG A 101 -4.20 -12.36 5.99
C ARG A 101 -5.16 -12.02 7.12
N THR A 102 -4.64 -12.07 8.35
CA THR A 102 -5.39 -11.71 9.56
C THR A 102 -4.84 -10.40 10.13
N LYS A 103 -5.53 -9.84 11.13
CA LYS A 103 -5.11 -8.59 11.79
C LYS A 103 -3.66 -8.65 12.29
N ASN A 104 -3.25 -9.81 12.81
CA ASN A 104 -1.94 -10.03 13.43
C ASN A 104 -0.84 -10.38 12.42
N ASP A 105 -1.16 -10.57 11.15
CA ASP A 105 -0.16 -10.88 10.13
C ASP A 105 0.75 -9.67 9.89
N ILE A 106 2.07 -9.89 9.96
CA ILE A 106 3.04 -8.82 9.75
C ILE A 106 3.18 -8.47 8.27
N LEU A 107 3.50 -7.21 7.95
CA LEU A 107 3.76 -6.78 6.58
C LEU A 107 5.14 -7.28 6.11
N VAL A 108 5.20 -8.54 5.68
CA VAL A 108 6.40 -9.24 5.16
C VAL A 108 6.55 -9.15 3.66
#